data_AF-A0A973G904-F1
#
_entry.id   AF-A0A973G904-F1
#
_cell.length_a   1.000
_cell.length_b   1.000
_cell.length_c   1.000
_cell.angle_alpha   90.00
_cell.angle_beta   90.00
_cell.angle_gamma   90.00
#
_symmetry.space_group_name_H-M   'P 1'
#
loop_
_entity.id
_entity.type
_entity.pdbx_description
1 polymer ?
#
loop_
_entity_poly.entity_id
_entity_poly.type
_entity_poly.pdbx_seq_one_letter_code
_entity_poly.pdbx_strand_id
1 'polypeptide(L)'
;MMQTEYPWLSAITLGDADDAGRVVVSSHDGPLARIPAQVAALVRAAQRDGRDDDVDRVLVEQVLRALDALPAMHAVRPLGNGRPRRVQLRKPFSVQLTLLDPMRLMGRAQWLAPLVRSALTWWVLGVGTGLAIVTTVVLIAVPTSPLHGTVSVGGYLGVLAALVGGVFVHELAHAATVVAFGGRSRRVGVMLFYLAPAFFCDASDAWSLPPVRRLQVAFAGVLSQGTLAAAAFAAMPFVDPRNQSALALFGLVNAGWGLANLVPFVKLDGYVALAGYLDEPDLRAHCMTEARAALTGDAPGSSAIRVAYGLACIAFPGIIVLSAILAIGTLLAPLGRVGAWTALLAVAVLVLWGARRAVAVARAQDATWRTRAAAVASCAFAVAAVLVPLPLSAQGGYVLLPSGPVLALTSGTLDAPLGTEVTVRTPGLLPGEARGIVQVTGGPTNCEIPLDALVPVHDEQDLTLNARCWAVDAAAMPTTSGFAVADLGHQSLVAQVLHLLDGVRG
;
A
#
# COMPACT_ATOMS: atom_id res chain seq x y z
N MET A 1 -30.57 -25.23 22.99
CA MET A 1 -30.18 -26.54 22.43
C MET A 1 -29.50 -26.38 21.08
N MET A 2 -30.14 -25.76 20.07
CA MET A 2 -29.53 -25.57 18.75
C MET A 2 -28.24 -24.76 18.74
N GLN A 3 -28.12 -23.66 19.52
CA GLN A 3 -26.84 -22.92 19.60
C GLN A 3 -25.70 -23.72 20.25
N THR A 4 -26.04 -24.73 21.05
CA THR A 4 -25.09 -25.64 21.69
C THR A 4 -24.63 -26.73 20.71
N GLU A 5 -25.55 -27.17 19.86
CA GLU A 5 -25.32 -28.20 18.83
C GLU A 5 -24.66 -27.63 17.57
N TYR A 6 -24.94 -26.36 17.24
CA TYR A 6 -24.38 -25.60 16.13
C TYR A 6 -23.71 -24.32 16.65
N PRO A 7 -22.45 -24.38 17.13
CA PRO A 7 -21.78 -23.24 17.75
C PRO A 7 -21.63 -22.02 16.82
N TRP A 8 -21.54 -22.25 15.51
CA TRP A 8 -21.38 -21.21 14.49
C TRP A 8 -22.60 -20.28 14.37
N LEU A 9 -23.80 -20.72 14.77
CA LEU A 9 -25.04 -19.93 14.67
C LEU A 9 -24.93 -18.60 15.43
N SER A 10 -24.21 -18.60 16.55
CA SER A 10 -23.96 -17.39 17.35
C SER A 10 -22.86 -16.49 16.78
N ALA A 11 -22.00 -17.03 15.91
CA ALA A 11 -20.84 -16.35 15.35
C ALA A 11 -21.10 -15.68 13.99
N ILE A 12 -22.30 -15.87 13.42
CA ILE A 12 -22.71 -15.27 12.16
C ILE A 12 -23.72 -14.15 12.37
N THR A 13 -23.66 -13.13 11.50
CA THR A 13 -24.65 -12.08 11.40
C THR A 13 -25.29 -12.07 10.02
N LEU A 14 -26.61 -11.94 10.01
CA LEU A 14 -27.43 -11.88 8.81
C LEU A 14 -27.75 -10.42 8.49
N GLY A 15 -27.37 -9.96 7.31
CA GLY A 15 -27.75 -8.64 6.79
C GLY A 15 -29.22 -8.58 6.40
N ASP A 16 -29.64 -7.48 5.80
CA ASP A 16 -30.97 -7.37 5.20
C ASP A 16 -31.05 -8.06 3.84
N ALA A 17 -32.28 -8.33 3.38
CA ALA A 17 -32.49 -8.92 2.06
C ALA A 17 -32.20 -7.87 0.98
N ASP A 18 -31.42 -8.27 -0.03
CA ASP A 18 -31.20 -7.48 -1.24
C ASP A 18 -32.43 -7.52 -2.17
N ASP A 19 -32.40 -6.73 -3.24
CA ASP A 19 -33.50 -6.62 -4.22
C ASP A 19 -33.81 -7.96 -4.91
N ALA A 20 -32.89 -8.92 -4.86
CA ALA A 20 -33.06 -10.28 -5.38
C ALA A 20 -33.56 -11.28 -4.32
N GLY A 21 -33.93 -10.80 -3.13
CA GLY A 21 -34.42 -11.64 -2.04
C GLY A 21 -33.34 -12.54 -1.43
N ARG A 22 -32.06 -12.14 -1.49
CA ARG A 22 -30.93 -12.85 -0.89
C ARG A 22 -30.38 -12.07 0.30
N VAL A 23 -29.93 -12.80 1.31
CA VAL A 23 -29.38 -12.26 2.55
C VAL A 23 -27.93 -12.68 2.66
N VAL A 24 -27.05 -11.73 2.99
CA VAL A 24 -25.63 -12.00 3.23
C VAL A 24 -25.44 -12.55 4.63
N VAL A 25 -24.80 -13.71 4.71
CA VAL A 25 -24.27 -14.30 5.94
C VAL A 25 -22.84 -13.83 6.10
N SER A 26 -22.54 -13.14 7.20
CA SER A 26 -21.20 -12.65 7.52
C SER A 26 -20.71 -13.22 8.84
N SER A 27 -19.41 -13.48 8.94
CA SER A 27 -18.71 -13.76 10.20
C SER A 27 -18.02 -12.50 10.72
N HIS A 28 -17.31 -12.62 11.84
CA HIS A 28 -16.38 -11.59 12.32
C HIS A 28 -15.22 -11.27 11.36
N ASP A 29 -14.94 -12.14 10.39
CA ASP A 29 -13.83 -12.02 9.45
C ASP A 29 -14.24 -11.54 8.06
N GLY A 30 -15.54 -11.32 7.84
CA GLY A 30 -16.08 -10.86 6.56
C GLY A 30 -17.31 -11.65 6.11
N PRO A 31 -17.85 -11.33 4.93
CA PRO A 31 -18.94 -12.09 4.32
C PRO A 31 -18.51 -13.53 4.04
N LEU A 32 -19.40 -14.48 4.27
CA LEU A 32 -19.18 -15.91 4.00
C LEU A 32 -19.94 -16.35 2.75
N ALA A 33 -21.22 -16.02 2.67
CA ALA A 33 -22.11 -16.49 1.61
C ALA A 33 -23.37 -15.61 1.48
N ARG A 34 -24.08 -15.76 0.36
CA ARG A 34 -25.45 -15.24 0.17
C ARG A 34 -26.42 -16.41 0.17
N ILE A 35 -27.47 -16.33 1.00
CA ILE A 35 -28.53 -17.34 1.09
C ILE A 35 -29.89 -16.71 0.76
N PRO A 36 -30.88 -17.46 0.24
CA PRO A 36 -32.23 -16.94 0.03
C PRO A 36 -32.85 -16.41 1.33
N ALA A 37 -33.67 -15.36 1.25
CA ALA A 37 -34.30 -14.72 2.42
C ALA A 37 -35.14 -15.70 3.25
N GLN A 38 -35.74 -16.71 2.61
CA GLN A 38 -36.47 -17.79 3.29
C GLN A 38 -35.54 -18.62 4.19
N VAL A 39 -34.35 -18.99 3.69
CA VAL A 39 -33.33 -19.69 4.45
C VAL A 39 -32.81 -18.80 5.57
N ALA A 40 -32.59 -17.51 5.31
CA ALA A 40 -32.16 -16.55 6.33
C ALA A 40 -33.22 -16.35 7.43
N ALA A 41 -34.50 -16.39 7.11
CA ALA A 41 -35.59 -16.32 8.10
C ALA A 41 -35.53 -17.53 9.06
N LEU A 42 -35.29 -18.73 8.53
CA LEU A 42 -35.11 -19.95 9.33
C LEU A 42 -33.87 -19.85 10.24
N VAL A 43 -32.75 -19.34 9.71
CA VAL A 43 -31.55 -19.12 10.52
C VAL A 43 -31.78 -18.04 11.60
N ARG A 44 -32.52 -16.96 11.30
CA ARG A 44 -32.91 -15.94 12.29
C ARG A 44 -33.83 -16.51 13.36
N ALA A 45 -34.76 -17.40 12.99
CA ALA A 45 -35.61 -18.11 13.95
C ALA A 45 -34.76 -18.97 14.89
N ALA A 46 -33.82 -19.75 14.35
CA ALA A 46 -32.86 -20.54 15.12
C ALA A 46 -31.96 -19.70 16.06
N GLN A 47 -31.68 -18.44 15.68
CA GLN A 47 -30.91 -17.50 16.52
C GLN A 47 -31.76 -16.88 17.65
N ARG A 48 -33.06 -16.66 17.42
CA ARG A 48 -33.94 -15.93 18.34
C ARG A 48 -34.56 -16.80 19.43
N ASP A 49 -34.90 -18.05 19.12
CA ASP A 49 -35.60 -18.90 20.08
C ASP A 49 -35.15 -20.36 20.07
N GLY A 50 -35.11 -20.93 21.27
CA GLY A 50 -34.80 -22.34 21.51
C GLY A 50 -36.01 -23.14 21.99
N ARG A 51 -37.21 -22.54 21.99
CA ARG A 51 -38.46 -23.15 22.45
C ARG A 51 -39.65 -22.73 21.58
N ASP A 52 -40.56 -23.68 21.42
CA ASP A 52 -41.94 -23.58 20.90
C ASP A 52 -42.11 -23.38 19.39
N ASP A 53 -41.91 -24.46 18.62
CA ASP A 53 -42.92 -25.04 17.72
C ASP A 53 -42.32 -26.26 16.98
N ASP A 54 -42.89 -27.46 17.20
CA ASP A 54 -42.31 -28.72 16.71
C ASP A 54 -42.30 -28.86 15.17
N VAL A 55 -43.17 -28.12 14.48
CA VAL A 55 -43.27 -28.16 13.01
C VAL A 55 -42.16 -27.33 12.34
N ASP A 56 -41.79 -26.18 12.91
CA ASP A 56 -40.70 -25.35 12.41
C ASP A 56 -39.33 -25.90 12.82
N ARG A 57 -39.24 -26.58 13.97
CA ARG A 57 -37.98 -27.12 14.49
C ARG A 57 -37.33 -28.15 13.57
N VAL A 58 -38.11 -29.06 12.99
CA VAL A 58 -37.58 -30.10 12.10
C VAL A 58 -37.03 -29.48 10.81
N LEU A 59 -37.75 -28.52 10.24
CA LEU A 59 -37.33 -27.81 9.03
C LEU A 59 -36.07 -26.97 9.29
N VAL A 60 -36.04 -26.26 10.43
CA VAL A 60 -34.88 -25.50 10.88
C VAL A 60 -33.68 -26.43 11.09
N GLU A 61 -33.83 -27.57 11.78
CA GLU A 61 -32.74 -28.53 11.98
C GLU A 61 -32.22 -29.13 10.67
N GLN A 62 -33.09 -29.47 9.72
CA GLN A 62 -32.66 -29.98 8.41
C GLN A 62 -31.86 -28.94 7.64
N VAL A 63 -32.31 -27.68 7.63
CA VAL A 63 -31.59 -26.56 7.01
C VAL A 63 -30.27 -26.31 7.73
N LEU A 64 -30.24 -26.33 9.06
CA LEU A 64 -29.01 -26.15 9.84
C LEU A 64 -28.01 -27.28 9.61
N ARG A 65 -28.44 -28.55 9.52
CA ARG A 65 -27.56 -29.68 9.15
C ARG A 65 -27.00 -29.53 7.75
N ALA A 66 -27.83 -29.13 6.79
CA ALA A 66 -27.39 -28.88 5.42
C ALA A 66 -26.37 -27.72 5.34
N LEU A 67 -26.59 -26.66 6.13
CA LEU A 67 -25.65 -25.54 6.24
C LEU A 67 -24.36 -25.95 6.97
N ASP A 68 -24.44 -26.71 8.06
CA ASP A 68 -23.30 -27.17 8.83
C ASP A 68 -22.37 -28.07 7.99
N ALA A 69 -22.95 -28.85 7.07
CA ALA A 69 -22.19 -29.65 6.11
C ALA A 69 -21.39 -28.81 5.09
N LEU A 70 -21.66 -27.51 4.94
CA LEU A 70 -20.92 -26.66 4.02
C LEU A 70 -19.48 -26.42 4.54
N PRO A 71 -18.44 -26.56 3.69
CA PRO A 71 -17.06 -26.29 4.07
C PRO A 71 -16.85 -24.87 4.62
N ALA A 72 -17.61 -23.90 4.10
CA ALA A 72 -17.57 -22.51 4.56
C ALA A 72 -18.01 -22.35 6.03
N MET A 73 -18.96 -23.18 6.50
CA MET A 73 -19.48 -23.11 7.87
C MET A 73 -18.52 -23.75 8.88
N HIS A 74 -17.79 -24.77 8.46
CA HIS A 74 -16.70 -25.35 9.25
C HIS A 74 -15.54 -24.37 9.51
N ALA A 75 -15.36 -23.36 8.65
CA ALA A 75 -14.38 -22.29 8.86
C ALA A 75 -14.81 -21.28 9.94
N VAL A 76 -16.10 -21.24 10.32
CA VAL A 76 -16.69 -20.30 11.29
C VAL A 76 -16.50 -20.75 12.75
N ARG A 77 -15.45 -21.53 13.03
CA ARG A 77 -15.21 -22.05 14.39
C ARG A 77 -15.14 -20.92 15.44
N PRO A 78 -15.66 -21.17 16.66
CA PRO A 78 -16.02 -20.11 17.59
C PRO A 78 -14.77 -19.46 18.20
N LEU A 79 -14.41 -18.27 17.72
CA LEU A 79 -13.79 -17.27 18.57
C LEU A 79 -14.96 -16.58 19.29
N GLY A 80 -15.24 -17.06 20.50
CA GLY A 80 -16.52 -16.89 21.20
C GLY A 80 -17.03 -15.47 21.39
N ASN A 81 -18.27 -15.41 21.90
CA ASN A 81 -19.16 -14.28 22.22
C ASN A 81 -18.57 -13.14 23.10
N GLY A 82 -17.26 -12.99 23.21
CA GLY A 82 -16.64 -11.85 23.86
C GLY A 82 -16.88 -10.58 23.05
N ARG A 83 -17.22 -9.48 23.75
CA ARG A 83 -17.01 -8.11 23.23
C ARG A 83 -15.68 -8.08 22.47
N PRO A 84 -15.61 -7.47 21.27
CA PRO A 84 -14.38 -7.50 20.48
C PRO A 84 -13.22 -7.06 21.37
N ARG A 85 -12.29 -7.99 21.62
CA ARG A 85 -11.13 -7.71 22.47
C ARG A 85 -10.38 -6.53 21.87
N ARG A 86 -10.02 -5.56 22.71
CA ARG A 86 -9.32 -4.34 22.31
C ARG A 86 -8.01 -4.62 21.57
N VAL A 87 -7.41 -5.79 21.80
CA VAL A 87 -6.20 -6.29 21.15
C VAL A 87 -6.50 -7.65 20.51
N GLN A 88 -6.22 -7.79 19.21
CA GLN A 88 -6.30 -9.06 18.48
C GLN A 88 -5.02 -9.29 17.67
N LEU A 89 -4.46 -10.50 17.75
CA LEU A 89 -3.33 -10.93 16.94
C LEU A 89 -3.85 -11.80 15.78
N ARG A 90 -3.73 -11.33 14.55
CA ARG A 90 -4.11 -12.04 13.33
C ARG A 90 -2.86 -12.47 12.56
N LYS A 91 -2.96 -13.63 11.90
CA LYS A 91 -1.87 -14.18 11.08
C LYS A 91 -2.00 -13.69 9.63
N PRO A 92 -0.89 -13.38 8.93
CA PRO A 92 0.47 -13.26 9.44
C PRO A 92 0.71 -11.85 10.03
N PHE A 93 1.28 -11.78 11.24
CA PHE A 93 1.85 -10.58 11.87
C PHE A 93 1.00 -9.29 11.84
N SER A 94 -0.29 -9.36 12.21
CA SER A 94 -1.09 -8.16 12.47
C SER A 94 -1.57 -8.09 13.91
N VAL A 95 -1.15 -7.04 14.62
CA VAL A 95 -1.69 -6.69 15.95
C VAL A 95 -2.68 -5.57 15.74
N GLN A 96 -3.95 -5.81 16.03
CA GLN A 96 -5.02 -4.81 15.92
C GLN A 96 -5.35 -4.26 17.29
N LEU A 97 -5.24 -2.95 17.46
CA LEU A 97 -5.67 -2.19 18.63
C LEU A 97 -6.92 -1.39 18.26
N THR A 98 -8.08 -1.76 18.80
CA THR A 98 -9.30 -0.96 18.61
C THR A 98 -9.24 0.29 19.49
N LEU A 99 -9.22 1.47 18.87
CA LEU A 99 -9.09 2.75 19.56
C LEU A 99 -10.42 3.46 19.75
N LEU A 100 -11.31 3.37 18.76
CA LEU A 100 -12.54 4.13 18.70
C LEU A 100 -13.73 3.21 18.41
N ASP A 101 -14.87 3.55 19.01
CA ASP A 101 -16.17 2.97 18.68
C ASP A 101 -16.79 3.81 17.56
N PRO A 102 -16.77 3.35 16.29
CA PRO A 102 -17.20 4.16 15.16
C PRO A 102 -18.70 4.46 15.23
N MET A 103 -19.48 3.54 15.82
CA MET A 103 -20.92 3.72 16.03
C MET A 103 -21.23 4.92 16.92
N ARG A 104 -20.41 5.20 17.95
CA ARG A 104 -20.60 6.37 18.83
C ARG A 104 -20.17 7.67 18.15
N LEU A 105 -19.09 7.63 17.39
CA LEU A 105 -18.60 8.81 16.66
C LEU A 105 -19.59 9.18 15.54
N MET A 106 -20.01 8.19 14.75
CA MET A 106 -20.99 8.38 13.67
C MET A 106 -22.40 8.63 14.22
N GLY A 107 -22.73 8.06 15.38
CA GLY A 107 -23.93 8.42 16.15
C GLY A 107 -23.96 9.89 16.59
N ARG A 108 -22.83 10.60 16.62
CA ARG A 108 -22.81 12.07 16.79
C ARG A 108 -22.79 12.81 15.46
N ALA A 109 -22.25 12.17 14.42
CA ALA A 109 -22.14 12.73 13.07
C ALA A 109 -23.30 12.33 12.13
N GLN A 110 -24.45 11.90 12.67
CA GLN A 110 -25.61 11.44 11.88
C GLN A 110 -26.13 12.50 10.89
N TRP A 111 -25.90 13.77 11.23
CA TRP A 111 -26.22 14.93 10.39
C TRP A 111 -25.48 14.92 9.05
N LEU A 112 -24.36 14.18 8.92
CA LEU A 112 -23.65 13.97 7.66
C LEU A 112 -24.28 12.88 6.78
N ALA A 113 -25.14 12.01 7.33
CA ALA A 113 -25.72 10.90 6.57
C ALA A 113 -26.50 11.32 5.32
N PRO A 114 -27.29 12.44 5.32
CA PRO A 114 -27.93 12.93 4.10
C PRO A 114 -26.93 13.34 3.01
N LEU A 115 -25.81 13.96 3.40
CA LEU A 115 -24.75 14.35 2.45
C LEU A 115 -24.13 13.10 1.83
N VAL A 116 -23.76 12.10 2.65
CA VAL A 116 -23.18 10.85 2.16
C VAL A 116 -24.15 10.08 1.23
N ARG A 117 -25.46 10.19 1.45
CA ARG A 117 -26.49 9.59 0.57
C ARG A 117 -26.74 10.36 -0.71
N SER A 118 -26.28 11.60 -0.82
CA SER A 118 -26.49 12.44 -1.99
C SER A 118 -25.58 12.02 -3.14
N ALA A 119 -26.16 11.81 -4.33
CA ALA A 119 -25.38 11.55 -5.54
C ALA A 119 -24.44 12.72 -5.89
N LEU A 120 -24.85 13.96 -5.58
CA LEU A 120 -24.03 15.15 -5.81
C LEU A 120 -22.73 15.09 -5.00
N THR A 121 -22.77 14.58 -3.76
CA THR A 121 -21.56 14.46 -2.93
C THR A 121 -20.53 13.54 -3.59
N TRP A 122 -20.94 12.38 -4.09
CA TRP A 122 -20.03 11.46 -4.80
C TRP A 122 -19.50 12.06 -6.10
N TRP A 123 -20.33 12.81 -6.83
CA TRP A 123 -19.89 13.56 -8.01
C TRP A 123 -18.84 14.62 -7.66
N VAL A 124 -19.07 15.42 -6.62
CA VAL A 124 -18.12 16.46 -6.17
C VAL A 124 -16.81 15.83 -5.70
N LEU A 125 -16.86 14.76 -4.91
CA LEU A 125 -15.66 14.04 -4.46
C LEU A 125 -14.89 13.43 -5.65
N GLY A 126 -15.60 12.86 -6.62
CA GLY A 126 -15.01 12.30 -7.84
C GLY A 126 -14.33 13.37 -8.70
N VAL A 127 -15.02 14.48 -8.99
CA VAL A 127 -14.47 15.61 -9.76
C VAL A 127 -13.29 16.23 -9.01
N GLY A 128 -13.39 16.45 -7.70
CA GLY A 128 -12.31 16.97 -6.87
C GLY A 128 -11.07 16.07 -6.90
N THR A 129 -11.27 14.75 -6.80
CA THR A 129 -10.18 13.77 -6.93
C THR A 129 -9.56 13.79 -8.33
N GLY A 130 -10.37 13.85 -9.38
CA GLY A 130 -9.89 13.96 -10.76
C GLY A 130 -9.07 15.23 -10.99
N LEU A 131 -9.54 16.37 -10.47
CA LEU A 131 -8.81 17.64 -10.52
C LEU A 131 -7.49 17.54 -9.76
N ALA A 132 -7.48 16.95 -8.55
CA ALA A 132 -6.25 16.75 -7.79
C ALA A 132 -5.22 15.91 -8.54
N ILE A 133 -5.65 14.85 -9.25
CA ILE A 133 -4.76 14.04 -10.08
C ILE A 133 -4.17 14.88 -11.22
N VAL A 134 -5.01 15.64 -11.94
CA VAL A 134 -4.55 16.52 -13.03
C VAL A 134 -3.59 17.58 -12.50
N THR A 135 -3.90 18.23 -11.39
CA THR A 135 -3.01 19.20 -10.73
C THR A 135 -1.69 18.55 -10.32
N THR A 136 -1.72 17.33 -9.79
CA THR A 136 -0.50 16.58 -9.45
C THR A 136 0.37 16.37 -10.68
N VAL A 137 -0.20 15.92 -11.80
CA VAL A 137 0.52 15.74 -13.07
C VAL A 137 1.12 17.06 -13.56
N VAL A 138 0.35 18.15 -13.52
CA VAL A 138 0.83 19.49 -13.92
C VAL A 138 1.99 19.95 -13.03
N LEU A 139 1.87 19.81 -11.71
CA LEU A 139 2.93 20.21 -10.78
C LEU A 139 4.21 19.38 -10.99
N ILE A 140 4.10 18.09 -11.30
CA ILE A 140 5.26 17.24 -11.64
C ILE A 140 5.88 17.67 -12.97
N ALA A 141 5.06 18.06 -13.95
CA ALA A 141 5.52 18.39 -15.30
C ALA A 141 6.14 19.80 -15.39
N VAL A 142 5.81 20.71 -14.48
CA VAL A 142 6.28 22.09 -14.47
C VAL A 142 7.47 22.23 -13.50
N PRO A 143 8.72 22.37 -13.99
CA PRO A 143 9.92 22.36 -13.13
C PRO A 143 10.02 23.54 -12.17
N THR A 144 9.22 24.59 -12.39
CA THR A 144 9.14 25.78 -11.53
C THR A 144 8.03 25.68 -10.47
N SER A 145 7.33 24.55 -10.40
CA SER A 145 6.25 24.37 -9.44
C SER A 145 6.78 24.22 -8.01
N PRO A 146 5.94 24.43 -6.97
CA PRO A 146 6.33 24.20 -5.60
C PRO A 146 6.77 22.75 -5.28
N LEU A 147 6.45 21.74 -6.12
CA LEU A 147 6.98 20.38 -5.97
C LEU A 147 8.48 20.28 -6.27
N HIS A 148 9.04 21.25 -6.97
CA HIS A 148 10.49 21.33 -7.22
C HIS A 148 11.17 22.35 -6.28
N GLY A 149 10.47 22.82 -5.24
CA GLY A 149 11.02 23.67 -4.18
C GLY A 149 11.44 22.88 -2.94
N THR A 150 12.02 23.57 -1.98
CA THR A 150 12.47 23.01 -0.69
C THR A 150 11.42 23.20 0.41
N VAL A 151 11.46 22.37 1.45
CA VAL A 151 10.49 22.39 2.56
C VAL A 151 11.22 22.55 3.89
N SER A 152 10.79 23.46 4.77
CA SER A 152 11.40 23.60 6.09
C SER A 152 11.31 22.31 6.90
N VAL A 153 12.20 22.11 7.88
CA VAL A 153 12.13 20.94 8.80
C VAL A 153 10.77 20.87 9.49
N GLY A 154 10.26 22.01 9.97
CA GLY A 154 8.91 22.11 10.54
C GLY A 154 7.81 21.75 9.53
N GLY A 155 7.98 22.13 8.26
CA GLY A 155 7.11 21.74 7.16
C GLY A 155 7.06 20.23 6.95
N TYR A 156 8.21 19.53 6.94
CA TYR A 156 8.24 18.07 6.85
C TYR A 156 7.53 17.38 8.01
N LEU A 157 7.76 17.84 9.24
CA LEU A 157 7.08 17.30 10.43
C LEU A 157 5.56 17.55 10.36
N GLY A 158 5.15 18.73 9.90
CA GLY A 158 3.76 19.08 9.66
C GLY A 158 3.11 18.20 8.61
N VAL A 159 3.78 17.99 7.46
CA VAL A 159 3.31 17.08 6.40
C VAL A 159 3.20 15.65 6.92
N LEU A 160 4.19 15.14 7.65
CA LEU A 160 4.15 13.79 8.22
C LEU A 160 2.95 13.62 9.16
N ALA A 161 2.74 14.56 10.08
CA ALA A 161 1.59 14.55 10.99
C ALA A 161 0.25 14.61 10.22
N ALA A 162 0.17 15.46 9.19
CA ALA A 162 -1.01 15.57 8.35
C ALA A 162 -1.27 14.28 7.55
N LEU A 163 -0.23 13.60 7.05
CA LEU A 163 -0.35 12.32 6.34
C LEU A 163 -0.91 11.21 7.23
N VAL A 164 -0.43 11.13 8.48
CA VAL A 164 -1.01 10.22 9.49
C VAL A 164 -2.49 10.53 9.70
N GLY A 165 -2.85 11.82 9.81
CA GLY A 165 -4.23 12.27 9.87
C GLY A 165 -5.04 11.88 8.61
N GLY A 166 -4.43 11.97 7.43
CA GLY A 166 -5.05 11.59 6.15
C GLY A 166 -5.39 10.10 6.06
N VAL A 167 -4.50 9.22 6.54
CA VAL A 167 -4.80 7.77 6.63
C VAL A 167 -5.92 7.51 7.64
N PHE A 168 -5.98 8.25 8.75
CA PHE A 168 -7.10 8.15 9.67
C PHE A 168 -8.43 8.59 9.04
N VAL A 169 -8.43 9.70 8.28
CA VAL A 169 -9.60 10.19 7.54
C VAL A 169 -10.05 9.17 6.49
N HIS A 170 -9.11 8.51 5.81
CA HIS A 170 -9.38 7.44 4.85
C HIS A 170 -10.20 6.29 5.46
N GLU A 171 -9.72 5.73 6.58
CA GLU A 171 -10.44 4.66 7.28
C GLU A 171 -11.77 5.13 7.87
N LEU A 172 -11.81 6.37 8.35
CA LEU A 172 -13.04 6.97 8.86
C LEU A 172 -14.09 7.17 7.76
N ALA A 173 -13.68 7.48 6.53
CA ALA A 173 -14.57 7.63 5.39
C ALA A 173 -15.31 6.32 5.09
N HIS A 174 -14.62 5.17 5.07
CA HIS A 174 -15.27 3.87 4.93
C HIS A 174 -16.30 3.62 6.03
N ALA A 175 -15.94 3.84 7.30
CA ALA A 175 -16.83 3.64 8.43
C ALA A 175 -18.05 4.56 8.35
N ALA A 176 -17.84 5.85 8.04
CA ALA A 176 -18.89 6.84 7.89
C ALA A 176 -19.87 6.46 6.77
N THR A 177 -19.36 6.00 5.63
CA THR A 177 -20.18 5.60 4.49
C THR A 177 -21.03 4.37 4.78
N VAL A 178 -20.45 3.33 5.43
CA VAL A 178 -21.20 2.13 5.83
C VAL A 178 -22.35 2.50 6.78
N VAL A 179 -22.05 3.30 7.82
CA VAL A 179 -23.05 3.71 8.82
C VAL A 179 -24.12 4.60 8.19
N ALA A 180 -23.76 5.52 7.31
CA ALA A 180 -24.71 6.37 6.60
C ALA A 180 -25.68 5.55 5.74
N PHE A 181 -25.26 4.41 5.18
CA PHE A 181 -26.13 3.53 4.41
C PHE A 181 -26.90 2.49 5.24
N GLY A 182 -26.79 2.54 6.57
CA GLY A 182 -27.52 1.64 7.49
C GLY A 182 -26.77 0.37 7.88
N GLY A 183 -25.54 0.17 7.40
CA GLY A 183 -24.66 -0.90 7.87
C GLY A 183 -24.01 -0.56 9.21
N ARG A 184 -23.26 -1.51 9.80
CA ARG A 184 -22.54 -1.28 11.07
C ARG A 184 -21.04 -1.37 10.85
N SER A 185 -20.31 -0.33 11.28
CA SER A 185 -18.86 -0.42 11.47
C SER A 185 -18.57 -0.71 12.93
N ARG A 186 -18.07 -1.92 13.21
CA ARG A 186 -17.93 -2.40 14.61
C ARG A 186 -16.63 -1.92 15.25
N ARG A 187 -15.60 -1.60 14.46
CA ARG A 187 -14.24 -1.30 14.95
C ARG A 187 -13.54 -0.30 14.04
N VAL A 188 -12.95 0.73 14.65
CA VAL A 188 -11.92 1.56 14.02
C VAL A 188 -10.74 1.61 14.97
N GLY A 189 -9.53 1.44 14.46
CA GLY A 189 -8.34 1.34 15.30
C GLY A 189 -7.05 1.51 14.55
N VAL A 190 -5.96 1.18 15.24
CA VAL A 190 -4.61 1.10 14.67
C VAL A 190 -4.23 -0.36 14.62
N MET A 191 -3.65 -0.80 13.52
CA MET A 191 -3.02 -2.11 13.40
C MET A 191 -1.54 -1.97 13.03
N LEU A 192 -0.72 -2.93 13.44
CA LEU A 192 0.58 -3.14 12.81
C LEU A 192 0.38 -4.02 11.59
N PHE A 193 0.49 -3.47 10.39
CA PHE A 193 0.45 -4.22 9.13
C PHE A 193 1.88 -4.34 8.58
N TYR A 194 2.43 -5.56 8.56
CA TYR A 194 3.84 -5.81 8.19
C TYR A 194 4.85 -4.92 8.95
N LEU A 195 4.70 -4.81 10.28
CA LEU A 195 5.53 -3.97 11.17
C LEU A 195 5.39 -2.46 10.98
N ALA A 196 4.55 -1.98 10.06
CA ALA A 196 4.21 -0.57 9.92
C ALA A 196 2.89 -0.25 10.66
N PRO A 197 2.81 0.85 11.43
CA PRO A 197 1.55 1.32 11.98
C PRO A 197 0.61 1.75 10.85
N ALA A 198 -0.61 1.24 10.86
CA ALA A 198 -1.67 1.54 9.91
C ALA A 198 -2.98 1.76 10.68
N PHE A 199 -3.92 2.54 10.14
CA PHE A 199 -5.28 2.57 10.68
C PHE A 199 -6.10 1.43 10.06
N PHE A 200 -7.21 1.07 10.69
CA PHE A 200 -8.15 0.10 10.11
C PHE A 200 -9.60 0.41 10.50
N CYS A 201 -10.50 0.14 9.57
CA CYS A 201 -11.95 0.14 9.74
C CYS A 201 -12.52 -1.24 9.42
N ASP A 202 -13.40 -1.75 10.28
CA ASP A 202 -14.26 -2.90 9.94
C ASP A 202 -15.46 -2.43 9.11
N ALA A 203 -15.36 -2.64 7.80
CA ALA A 203 -16.40 -2.34 6.81
C ALA A 203 -17.11 -3.60 6.28
N SER A 204 -17.03 -4.74 7.00
CA SER A 204 -17.54 -6.04 6.52
C SER A 204 -19.04 -6.02 6.20
N ASP A 205 -19.83 -5.26 6.98
CA ASP A 205 -21.27 -5.08 6.76
C ASP A 205 -21.60 -4.37 5.42
N ALA A 206 -20.62 -3.80 4.71
CA ALA A 206 -20.83 -3.22 3.37
C ALA A 206 -21.35 -4.24 2.36
N TRP A 207 -21.12 -5.54 2.57
CA TRP A 207 -21.58 -6.59 1.68
C TRP A 207 -23.09 -6.80 1.67
N SER A 208 -23.79 -6.41 2.74
CA SER A 208 -25.25 -6.43 2.79
C SER A 208 -25.89 -5.20 2.12
N LEU A 209 -25.09 -4.25 1.65
CA LEU A 209 -25.60 -3.08 0.93
C LEU A 209 -25.82 -3.42 -0.56
N PRO A 210 -26.74 -2.71 -1.23
CA PRO A 210 -26.89 -2.77 -2.68
C PRO A 210 -25.57 -2.49 -3.42
N PRO A 211 -25.36 -3.02 -4.65
CA PRO A 211 -24.08 -2.96 -5.35
C PRO A 211 -23.46 -1.57 -5.46
N VAL A 212 -24.25 -0.54 -5.77
CA VAL A 212 -23.77 0.85 -5.90
C VAL A 212 -23.28 1.40 -4.56
N ARG A 213 -24.01 1.15 -3.47
CA ARG A 213 -23.62 1.61 -2.12
C ARG A 213 -22.40 0.87 -1.59
N ARG A 214 -22.27 -0.41 -1.92
CA ARG A 214 -21.06 -1.19 -1.65
C ARG A 214 -19.84 -0.60 -2.37
N LEU A 215 -20.00 -0.22 -3.63
CA LEU A 215 -18.93 0.43 -4.40
C LEU A 215 -18.57 1.81 -3.83
N GLN A 216 -19.56 2.59 -3.40
CA GLN A 216 -19.35 3.86 -2.70
C GLN A 216 -18.56 3.66 -1.40
N VAL A 217 -18.89 2.65 -0.58
CA VAL A 217 -18.08 2.31 0.59
C VAL A 217 -16.65 1.99 0.17
N ALA A 218 -16.43 1.17 -0.86
CA ALA A 218 -15.09 0.79 -1.29
C ALA A 218 -14.25 1.98 -1.78
N PHE A 219 -14.86 2.99 -2.43
CA PHE A 219 -14.14 4.19 -2.88
C PHE A 219 -14.07 5.32 -1.85
N ALA A 220 -14.77 5.22 -0.72
CA ALA A 220 -14.85 6.29 0.27
C ALA A 220 -13.46 6.74 0.76
N GLY A 221 -12.57 5.79 1.06
CA GLY A 221 -11.20 6.05 1.47
C GLY A 221 -10.40 6.80 0.40
N VAL A 222 -10.33 6.25 -0.82
CA VAL A 222 -9.60 6.87 -1.94
C VAL A 222 -10.12 8.28 -2.27
N LEU A 223 -11.44 8.48 -2.31
CA LEU A 223 -12.03 9.79 -2.59
C LEU A 223 -11.77 10.79 -1.46
N SER A 224 -11.66 10.34 -0.20
CA SER A 224 -11.27 11.22 0.90
C SER A 224 -9.82 11.71 0.77
N GLN A 225 -8.90 10.84 0.34
CA GLN A 225 -7.51 11.23 0.07
C GLN A 225 -7.40 12.17 -1.13
N GLY A 226 -8.16 11.90 -2.20
CA GLY A 226 -8.28 12.81 -3.33
C GLY A 226 -8.82 14.18 -2.92
N THR A 227 -9.78 14.22 -1.98
CA THR A 227 -10.32 15.47 -1.43
C THR A 227 -9.30 16.22 -0.58
N LEU A 228 -8.52 15.52 0.25
CA LEU A 228 -7.42 16.12 1.01
C LEU A 228 -6.34 16.70 0.08
N ALA A 229 -6.00 16.00 -1.01
CA ALA A 229 -5.10 16.50 -2.02
C ALA A 229 -5.66 17.74 -2.74
N ALA A 230 -6.93 17.69 -3.16
CA ALA A 230 -7.61 18.82 -3.79
C ALA A 230 -7.64 20.05 -2.86
N ALA A 231 -7.94 19.86 -1.58
CA ALA A 231 -7.96 20.92 -0.58
C ALA A 231 -6.57 21.53 -0.38
N ALA A 232 -5.52 20.71 -0.33
CA ALA A 232 -4.14 21.17 -0.22
C ALA A 232 -3.72 22.01 -1.43
N PHE A 233 -4.05 21.56 -2.64
CA PHE A 233 -3.76 22.30 -3.86
C PHE A 233 -4.58 23.60 -3.97
N ALA A 234 -5.84 23.58 -3.55
CA ALA A 234 -6.69 24.77 -3.53
C ALA A 234 -6.25 25.79 -2.48
N ALA A 235 -5.71 25.35 -1.33
CA ALA A 235 -5.18 26.22 -0.28
C ALA A 235 -3.82 26.83 -0.64
N MET A 236 -3.06 26.19 -1.54
CA MET A 236 -1.69 26.56 -1.89
C MET A 236 -1.50 28.03 -2.30
N PRO A 237 -2.35 28.66 -3.11
CA PRO A 237 -2.18 30.07 -3.49
C PRO A 237 -2.40 31.06 -2.33
N PHE A 238 -3.01 30.60 -1.22
CA PHE A 238 -3.38 31.43 -0.09
C PHE A 238 -2.44 31.32 1.10
N VAL A 239 -1.40 30.47 1.02
CA VAL A 239 -0.37 30.36 2.06
C VAL A 239 0.89 31.10 1.66
N ASP A 240 1.72 31.41 2.65
CA ASP A 240 3.05 31.96 2.44
C ASP A 240 3.83 31.12 1.40
N PRO A 241 4.49 31.73 0.40
CA PRO A 241 5.29 31.03 -0.60
C PRO A 241 6.24 29.97 -0.03
N ARG A 242 6.81 30.20 1.16
CA ARG A 242 7.71 29.25 1.85
C ARG A 242 7.03 27.93 2.24
N ASN A 243 5.71 27.93 2.38
CA ASN A 243 4.91 26.77 2.80
C ASN A 243 4.20 26.07 1.63
N GLN A 244 4.26 26.63 0.41
CA GLN A 244 3.60 26.05 -0.76
C GLN A 244 4.14 24.67 -1.12
N SER A 245 5.46 24.46 -1.01
CA SER A 245 6.10 23.17 -1.23
C SER A 245 5.64 22.09 -0.25
N ALA A 246 5.34 22.45 1.00
CA ALA A 246 4.80 21.52 2.00
C ALA A 246 3.38 21.05 1.63
N LEU A 247 2.51 21.98 1.20
CA LEU A 247 1.17 21.62 0.71
C LEU A 247 1.23 20.81 -0.59
N ALA A 248 2.15 21.16 -1.49
CA ALA A 248 2.38 20.42 -2.72
C ALA A 248 2.79 18.97 -2.43
N LEU A 249 3.75 18.77 -1.50
CA LEU A 249 4.17 17.45 -1.04
C LEU A 249 3.00 16.67 -0.42
N PHE A 250 2.25 17.29 0.48
CA PHE A 250 1.10 16.64 1.12
C PHE A 250 0.04 16.21 0.09
N GLY A 251 -0.25 17.07 -0.89
CA GLY A 251 -1.19 16.76 -1.96
C GLY A 251 -0.69 15.64 -2.89
N LEU A 252 0.58 15.70 -3.30
CA LEU A 252 1.22 14.65 -4.12
C LEU A 252 1.15 13.28 -3.43
N VAL A 253 1.53 13.21 -2.15
CA VAL A 253 1.55 11.95 -1.41
C VAL A 253 0.14 11.39 -1.20
N ASN A 254 -0.86 12.22 -0.88
CA ASN A 254 -2.26 11.76 -0.77
C ASN A 254 -2.81 11.27 -2.10
N ALA A 255 -2.58 12.01 -3.20
CA ALA A 255 -3.03 11.59 -4.53
C ALA A 255 -2.35 10.26 -4.93
N GLY A 256 -1.04 10.13 -4.73
CA GLY A 256 -0.28 8.92 -5.01
C GLY A 256 -0.74 7.73 -4.15
N TRP A 257 -0.96 7.93 -2.85
CA TRP A 257 -1.44 6.88 -1.95
C TRP A 257 -2.87 6.44 -2.28
N GLY A 258 -3.75 7.37 -2.65
CA GLY A 258 -5.10 7.07 -3.12
C GLY A 258 -5.08 6.21 -4.38
N LEU A 259 -4.24 6.57 -5.36
CA LEU A 259 -4.04 5.77 -6.58
C LEU A 259 -3.45 4.39 -6.29
N ALA A 260 -2.50 4.28 -5.36
CA ALA A 260 -1.95 2.99 -4.95
C ALA A 260 -3.02 2.08 -4.34
N ASN A 261 -3.98 2.62 -3.59
CA ASN A 261 -5.11 1.86 -3.03
C ASN A 261 -6.08 1.34 -4.10
N LEU A 262 -6.09 1.92 -5.30
CA LEU A 262 -6.89 1.43 -6.42
C LEU A 262 -6.31 0.19 -7.10
N VAL A 263 -5.10 -0.25 -6.73
CA VAL A 263 -4.48 -1.44 -7.32
C VAL A 263 -5.24 -2.70 -6.92
N PRO A 264 -5.82 -3.46 -7.88
CA PRO A 264 -6.78 -4.53 -7.57
C PRO A 264 -6.14 -5.90 -7.31
N PHE A 265 -4.80 -6.02 -7.28
CA PHE A 265 -4.10 -7.32 -7.19
C PHE A 265 -3.79 -7.77 -5.75
N VAL A 266 -3.91 -6.84 -4.81
CA VAL A 266 -3.76 -7.00 -3.36
C VAL A 266 -5.06 -6.54 -2.70
N LYS A 267 -5.29 -6.93 -1.43
CA LYS A 267 -6.52 -6.60 -0.69
C LYS A 267 -6.58 -5.12 -0.27
N LEU A 268 -6.51 -4.22 -1.24
CA LEU A 268 -6.70 -2.77 -1.13
C LEU A 268 -8.11 -2.38 -1.60
N ASP A 269 -8.47 -1.11 -1.49
CA ASP A 269 -9.80 -0.59 -1.87
C ASP A 269 -10.21 -0.94 -3.30
N GLY A 270 -9.30 -0.86 -4.27
CA GLY A 270 -9.56 -1.23 -5.66
C GLY A 270 -9.94 -2.70 -5.83
N TYR A 271 -9.36 -3.59 -5.02
CA TYR A 271 -9.77 -4.98 -4.98
C TYR A 271 -11.15 -5.15 -4.37
N VAL A 272 -11.43 -4.46 -3.26
CA VAL A 272 -12.75 -4.51 -2.59
C VAL A 272 -13.84 -3.96 -3.53
N ALA A 273 -13.56 -2.88 -4.25
CA ALA A 273 -14.42 -2.30 -5.27
C ALA A 273 -14.68 -3.29 -6.42
N LEU A 274 -13.63 -3.92 -6.96
CA LEU A 274 -13.75 -4.90 -8.04
C LEU A 274 -14.55 -6.14 -7.62
N ALA A 275 -14.22 -6.72 -6.47
CA ALA A 275 -14.94 -7.87 -5.90
C ALA A 275 -16.40 -7.52 -5.60
N GLY A 276 -16.66 -6.32 -5.07
CA GLY A 276 -18.00 -5.82 -4.81
C GLY A 276 -18.80 -5.52 -6.08
N TYR A 277 -18.17 -5.08 -7.16
CA TYR A 277 -18.83 -4.86 -8.44
C TYR A 277 -19.23 -6.19 -9.11
N LEU A 278 -18.33 -7.18 -9.07
CA LEU A 278 -18.58 -8.52 -9.61
C LEU A 278 -19.46 -9.40 -8.72
N ASP A 279 -19.82 -8.92 -7.52
CA ASP A 279 -20.56 -9.67 -6.48
C ASP A 279 -19.90 -11.00 -6.09
N GLU A 280 -18.57 -11.10 -6.21
CA GLU A 280 -17.81 -12.32 -6.00
C GLU A 280 -16.93 -12.19 -4.74
N PRO A 281 -17.35 -12.75 -3.59
CA PRO A 281 -16.50 -12.78 -2.40
C PRO A 281 -15.25 -13.61 -2.66
N ASP A 282 -14.12 -13.23 -2.06
CA ASP A 282 -12.83 -13.90 -2.22
C ASP A 282 -12.36 -14.10 -3.69
N LEU A 283 -12.80 -13.21 -4.60
CA LEU A 283 -12.43 -13.18 -6.02
C LEU A 283 -10.95 -13.52 -6.29
N ARG A 284 -10.03 -12.93 -5.52
CA ARG A 284 -8.58 -13.16 -5.65
C ARG A 284 -8.22 -14.63 -5.40
N ALA A 285 -8.76 -15.25 -4.35
CA ALA A 285 -8.46 -16.65 -4.04
C ALA A 285 -8.99 -17.59 -5.13
N HIS A 286 -10.21 -17.36 -5.62
CA HIS A 286 -10.81 -18.12 -6.72
C HIS A 286 -9.96 -17.99 -7.99
N CYS A 287 -9.67 -16.77 -8.44
CA CYS A 287 -8.88 -16.55 -9.65
C CYS A 287 -7.44 -17.06 -9.54
N MET A 288 -6.79 -16.96 -8.37
CA MET A 288 -5.47 -17.56 -8.17
C MET A 288 -5.51 -19.09 -8.22
N THR A 289 -6.62 -19.72 -7.81
CA THR A 289 -6.81 -21.16 -7.89
C THR A 289 -7.03 -21.59 -9.34
N GLU A 290 -7.91 -20.90 -10.06
CA GLU A 290 -8.10 -21.09 -11.52
C GLU A 290 -6.77 -20.90 -12.28
N ALA A 291 -6.00 -19.85 -11.96
CA ALA A 291 -4.71 -19.60 -12.61
C ALA A 291 -3.69 -20.73 -12.37
N ARG A 292 -3.62 -21.26 -11.14
CA ARG A 292 -2.74 -22.40 -10.84
C ARG A 292 -3.19 -23.65 -11.58
N ALA A 293 -4.48 -23.95 -11.61
CA ALA A 293 -5.03 -25.09 -12.31
C ALA A 293 -4.84 -24.96 -13.84
N ALA A 294 -4.94 -23.74 -14.39
CA ALA A 294 -4.64 -23.47 -15.80
C ALA A 294 -3.17 -23.77 -16.14
N LEU A 295 -2.24 -23.43 -15.23
CA LEU A 295 -0.82 -23.78 -15.38
C LEU A 295 -0.59 -25.30 -15.33
N THR A 296 -1.39 -26.06 -14.60
CA THR A 296 -1.26 -27.54 -14.54
C THR A 296 -1.96 -28.26 -15.69
N GLY A 297 -2.90 -27.59 -16.37
CA GLY A 297 -3.73 -28.17 -17.42
C GLY A 297 -5.08 -28.71 -16.92
N ASP A 298 -5.40 -28.54 -15.65
CA ASP A 298 -6.56 -29.15 -14.98
C ASP A 298 -7.76 -28.19 -14.90
N ALA A 299 -7.83 -27.19 -15.78
CA ALA A 299 -8.84 -26.14 -15.71
C ALA A 299 -9.62 -25.92 -17.03
N PRO A 300 -10.23 -26.98 -17.62
CA PRO A 300 -11.05 -26.84 -18.81
C PRO A 300 -12.24 -25.90 -18.52
N GLY A 301 -12.38 -24.84 -19.33
CA GLY A 301 -13.47 -23.85 -19.20
C GLY A 301 -13.14 -22.59 -18.40
N SER A 302 -11.91 -22.43 -17.92
CA SER A 302 -11.49 -21.20 -17.22
C SER A 302 -11.47 -19.99 -18.15
N SER A 303 -12.04 -18.86 -17.72
CA SER A 303 -11.97 -17.62 -18.48
C SER A 303 -10.53 -17.09 -18.53
N ALA A 304 -10.02 -16.76 -19.72
CA ALA A 304 -8.68 -16.21 -19.90
C ALA A 304 -8.44 -14.95 -19.04
N ILE A 305 -9.48 -14.13 -18.85
CA ILE A 305 -9.40 -12.91 -18.03
C ILE A 305 -9.19 -13.26 -16.56
N ARG A 306 -9.92 -14.26 -16.04
CA ARG A 306 -9.78 -14.71 -14.64
C ARG A 306 -8.43 -15.33 -14.38
N VAL A 307 -7.93 -16.13 -15.33
CA VAL A 307 -6.57 -16.70 -15.27
C VAL A 307 -5.52 -15.58 -15.27
N ALA A 308 -5.61 -14.62 -16.18
CA ALA A 308 -4.70 -13.48 -16.24
C ALA A 308 -4.71 -12.65 -14.94
N TYR A 309 -5.89 -12.36 -14.41
CA TYR A 309 -6.05 -11.66 -13.13
C TYR A 309 -5.47 -12.46 -11.96
N GLY A 310 -5.69 -13.77 -11.93
CA GLY A 310 -5.11 -14.68 -10.93
C GLY A 310 -3.59 -14.74 -10.97
N LEU A 311 -2.99 -14.77 -12.17
CA LEU A 311 -1.54 -14.69 -12.35
C LEU A 311 -0.99 -13.34 -11.87
N ALA A 312 -1.67 -12.22 -12.19
CA ALA A 312 -1.30 -10.90 -11.69
C ALA A 312 -1.35 -10.84 -10.16
N CYS A 313 -2.39 -11.41 -9.53
CA CYS A 313 -2.51 -11.49 -8.06
C CYS A 313 -1.41 -12.34 -7.39
N ILE A 314 -0.84 -13.31 -8.10
CA ILE A 314 0.30 -14.13 -7.64
C ILE A 314 1.61 -13.34 -7.76
N ALA A 315 1.84 -12.68 -8.90
CA ALA A 315 3.10 -11.98 -9.19
C ALA A 315 3.23 -10.65 -8.42
N PHE A 316 2.15 -9.89 -8.32
CA PHE A 316 2.18 -8.50 -7.85
C PHE A 316 2.74 -8.30 -6.43
N PRO A 317 2.38 -9.12 -5.41
CA PRO A 317 3.01 -9.00 -4.08
C PRO A 317 4.53 -9.24 -4.12
N GLY A 318 5.01 -10.13 -4.99
CA GLY A 318 6.44 -10.37 -5.19
C GLY A 318 7.15 -9.14 -5.78
N ILE A 319 6.50 -8.46 -6.73
CA ILE A 319 6.99 -7.21 -7.31
C ILE A 319 7.07 -6.12 -6.23
N ILE A 320 6.03 -5.92 -5.43
CA ILE A 320 6.05 -4.93 -4.34
C ILE A 320 7.21 -5.20 -3.37
N VAL A 321 7.37 -6.45 -2.93
CA VAL A 321 8.42 -6.82 -1.98
C VAL A 321 9.81 -6.61 -2.58
N LEU A 322 10.02 -6.98 -3.85
CA LEU A 322 11.26 -6.73 -4.55
C LEU A 322 11.56 -5.23 -4.66
N SER A 323 10.57 -4.43 -5.09
CA SER A 323 10.68 -2.97 -5.17
C SER A 323 10.98 -2.35 -3.81
N ALA A 324 10.35 -2.82 -2.73
CA ALA A 324 10.59 -2.34 -1.37
C ALA A 324 12.02 -2.66 -0.92
N ILE A 325 12.57 -3.83 -1.25
CA ILE A 325 13.96 -4.18 -0.92
C ILE A 325 14.94 -3.33 -1.71
N LEU A 326 14.69 -3.10 -3.00
CA LEU A 326 15.51 -2.20 -3.80
C LEU A 326 15.52 -0.78 -3.21
N ALA A 327 14.35 -0.27 -2.83
CA ALA A 327 14.19 1.04 -2.20
C ALA A 327 14.81 1.12 -0.80
N ILE A 328 14.69 0.08 0.02
CA ILE A 328 15.36 0.02 1.32
C ILE A 328 16.88 -0.10 1.14
N GLY A 329 17.34 -0.83 0.12
CA GLY A 329 18.74 -0.95 -0.23
C GLY A 329 19.39 0.41 -0.50
N THR A 330 18.69 1.31 -1.22
CA THR A 330 19.18 2.68 -1.43
C THR A 330 19.19 3.50 -0.14
N LEU A 331 18.19 3.32 0.74
CA LEU A 331 18.15 3.98 2.06
C LEU A 331 19.22 3.47 3.04
N LEU A 332 19.63 2.21 2.92
CA LEU A 332 20.65 1.59 3.76
C LEU A 332 22.07 1.80 3.20
N ALA A 333 22.22 2.20 1.93
CA ALA A 333 23.52 2.46 1.32
C ALA A 333 24.44 3.41 2.11
N PRO A 334 23.94 4.48 2.78
CA PRO A 334 24.77 5.34 3.64
C PRO A 334 25.38 4.62 4.85
N LEU A 335 24.84 3.47 5.27
CA LEU A 335 25.39 2.65 6.36
C LEU A 335 26.61 1.80 5.90
N GLY A 336 27.04 1.97 4.64
CA GLY A 336 28.19 1.28 4.07
C GLY A 336 28.04 -0.24 4.13
N ARG A 337 29.04 -0.90 4.72
CA ARG A 337 29.12 -2.38 4.79
C ARG A 337 27.92 -3.00 5.50
N VAL A 338 27.43 -2.36 6.57
CA VAL A 338 26.30 -2.88 7.35
C VAL A 338 25.04 -2.90 6.48
N GLY A 339 24.77 -1.79 5.79
CA GLY A 339 23.66 -1.65 4.85
C GLY A 339 23.69 -2.70 3.73
N ALA A 340 24.87 -2.89 3.14
CA ALA A 340 25.10 -3.88 2.09
C ALA A 340 24.80 -5.32 2.55
N TRP A 341 25.32 -5.72 3.73
CA TRP A 341 25.05 -7.05 4.29
C TRP A 341 23.57 -7.24 4.64
N THR A 342 22.89 -6.22 5.16
CA THR A 342 21.44 -6.30 5.43
C THR A 342 20.60 -6.44 4.16
N ALA A 343 20.93 -5.70 3.09
CA ALA A 343 20.22 -5.82 1.81
C ALA A 343 20.45 -7.20 1.19
N LEU A 344 21.70 -7.70 1.19
CA LEU A 344 22.03 -9.04 0.71
C LEU A 344 21.32 -10.13 1.51
N LEU A 345 21.28 -10.01 2.83
CA LEU A 345 20.56 -10.94 3.69
C LEU A 345 19.06 -10.95 3.36
N ALA A 346 18.44 -9.79 3.16
CA ALA A 346 17.02 -9.69 2.79
C ALA A 346 16.73 -10.39 1.44
N VAL A 347 17.56 -10.13 0.42
CA VAL A 347 17.48 -10.79 -0.88
C VAL A 347 17.69 -12.31 -0.73
N ALA A 348 18.71 -12.74 0.00
CA ALA A 348 19.01 -14.15 0.22
C ALA A 348 17.87 -14.88 0.94
N VAL A 349 17.28 -14.27 1.97
CA VAL A 349 16.11 -14.83 2.69
C VAL A 349 14.94 -15.03 1.74
N LEU A 350 14.64 -14.07 0.86
CA LEU A 350 13.58 -14.20 -0.14
C LEU A 350 13.86 -15.27 -1.18
N VAL A 351 15.08 -15.31 -1.72
CA VAL A 351 15.49 -16.33 -2.69
C VAL A 351 15.39 -17.72 -2.07
N LEU A 352 15.86 -17.90 -0.82
CA LEU A 352 15.75 -19.16 -0.09
C LEU A 352 14.30 -19.53 0.23
N TRP A 353 13.46 -18.56 0.62
CA TRP A 353 12.04 -18.78 0.84
C TRP A 353 11.32 -19.19 -0.44
N GLY A 354 11.59 -18.50 -1.55
CA GLY A 354 11.06 -18.81 -2.87
C GLY A 354 11.52 -20.17 -3.39
N ALA A 355 12.81 -20.49 -3.25
CA ALA A 355 13.38 -21.78 -3.62
C ALA A 355 12.80 -22.91 -2.77
N ARG A 356 12.65 -22.73 -1.45
CA ARG A 356 11.97 -23.71 -0.57
C ARG A 356 10.53 -23.95 -1.01
N ARG A 357 9.79 -22.90 -1.36
CA ARG A 357 8.43 -22.98 -1.90
C ARG A 357 8.41 -23.74 -3.23
N ALA A 358 9.30 -23.42 -4.16
CA ALA A 358 9.42 -24.09 -5.45
C ALA A 358 9.77 -25.57 -5.31
N VAL A 359 10.71 -25.91 -4.43
CA VAL A 359 11.09 -27.30 -4.11
C VAL A 359 9.93 -28.04 -3.45
N ALA A 360 9.21 -27.42 -2.52
CA ALA A 360 8.03 -28.02 -1.89
C ALA A 360 6.94 -28.33 -2.92
N VAL A 361 6.70 -27.42 -3.89
CA VAL A 361 5.77 -27.66 -5.00
C VAL A 361 6.28 -28.75 -5.94
N ALA A 362 7.56 -28.76 -6.28
CA ALA A 362 8.15 -29.76 -7.17
C ALA A 362 8.19 -31.18 -6.55
N ARG A 363 8.27 -31.28 -5.22
CA ARG A 363 8.27 -32.53 -4.46
C ARG A 363 6.87 -33.01 -4.05
N ALA A 364 5.81 -32.26 -4.35
CA ALA A 364 4.45 -32.73 -4.10
C ALA A 364 4.19 -34.01 -4.92
N GLN A 365 3.60 -35.03 -4.29
CA GLN A 365 3.44 -36.35 -4.91
C GLN A 365 2.57 -36.31 -6.18
N ASP A 366 1.61 -35.37 -6.25
CA ASP A 366 0.72 -35.15 -7.40
C ASP A 366 1.23 -34.08 -8.39
N ALA A 367 2.50 -33.67 -8.31
CA ALA A 367 3.05 -32.61 -9.14
C ALA A 367 3.25 -33.04 -10.61
N THR A 368 2.45 -32.46 -11.52
CA THR A 368 2.57 -32.68 -12.98
C THR A 368 3.86 -32.06 -13.55
N TRP A 369 4.31 -32.49 -14.74
CA TRP A 369 5.51 -31.90 -15.38
C TRP A 369 5.40 -30.37 -15.58
N ARG A 370 4.18 -29.87 -15.80
CA ARG A 370 3.89 -28.44 -15.93
C ARG A 370 4.08 -27.67 -14.61
N THR A 371 3.68 -28.25 -13.47
CA THR A 371 3.96 -27.64 -12.15
C THR A 371 5.46 -27.52 -11.88
N ARG A 372 6.23 -28.55 -12.27
CA ARG A 372 7.69 -28.55 -12.15
C ARG A 372 8.31 -27.49 -13.07
N ALA A 373 7.85 -27.39 -14.32
CA ALA A 373 8.30 -26.37 -15.26
C ALA A 373 7.96 -24.95 -14.78
N ALA A 374 6.76 -24.71 -14.25
CA ALA A 374 6.35 -23.42 -13.71
C ALA A 374 7.15 -23.02 -12.45
N ALA A 375 7.47 -23.97 -11.58
CA ALA A 375 8.34 -23.74 -10.42
C ALA A 375 9.77 -23.38 -10.85
N VAL A 376 10.32 -24.09 -11.83
CA VAL A 376 11.65 -23.80 -12.41
C VAL A 376 11.64 -22.43 -13.10
N ALA A 377 10.63 -22.12 -13.91
CA ALA A 377 10.50 -20.83 -14.58
C ALA A 377 10.37 -19.67 -13.59
N SER A 378 9.62 -19.86 -12.49
CA SER A 378 9.50 -18.85 -11.42
C SER A 378 10.84 -18.62 -10.70
N CYS A 379 11.59 -19.68 -10.41
CA CYS A 379 12.95 -19.57 -9.88
C CYS A 379 13.88 -18.88 -10.88
N ALA A 380 13.86 -19.27 -12.16
CA ALA A 380 14.68 -18.67 -13.21
C ALA A 380 14.36 -17.18 -13.39
N PHE A 381 13.09 -16.79 -13.33
CA PHE A 381 12.66 -15.38 -13.38
C PHE A 381 13.17 -14.59 -12.17
N ALA A 382 13.08 -15.16 -10.95
CA ALA A 382 13.61 -14.51 -9.75
C ALA A 382 15.13 -14.32 -9.82
N VAL A 383 15.86 -15.31 -10.33
CA VAL A 383 17.32 -15.19 -10.56
C VAL A 383 17.59 -14.14 -11.64
N ALA A 384 16.88 -14.17 -12.76
CA ALA A 384 17.03 -13.21 -13.84
C ALA A 384 16.78 -11.77 -13.34
N ALA A 385 15.71 -11.53 -12.56
CA ALA A 385 15.38 -10.22 -12.01
C ALA A 385 16.49 -9.63 -11.11
N VAL A 386 17.26 -10.46 -10.42
CA VAL A 386 18.41 -10.04 -9.61
C VAL A 386 19.65 -9.78 -10.49
N LEU A 387 19.73 -10.43 -11.65
CA LEU A 387 20.82 -10.28 -12.62
C LEU A 387 20.60 -9.15 -13.64
N VAL A 388 19.36 -8.66 -13.82
CA VAL A 388 19.07 -7.53 -14.72
C VAL A 388 19.87 -6.31 -14.26
N PRO A 389 20.72 -5.73 -15.14
CA PRO A 389 21.46 -4.52 -14.81
C PRO A 389 20.49 -3.35 -14.72
N LEU A 390 20.46 -2.70 -13.55
CA LEU A 390 19.66 -1.51 -13.31
C LEU A 390 20.53 -0.26 -13.50
N PRO A 391 19.97 0.84 -14.04
CA PRO A 391 20.67 2.12 -14.09
C PRO A 391 20.96 2.60 -12.67
N LEU A 392 22.23 2.83 -12.38
CA LEU A 392 22.70 3.39 -11.12
C LEU A 392 22.84 4.90 -11.29
N SER A 393 22.09 5.64 -10.49
CA SER A 393 22.31 7.07 -10.31
C SER A 393 22.69 7.32 -8.86
N ALA A 394 23.75 8.11 -8.63
CA ALA A 394 24.06 8.65 -7.31
C ALA A 394 23.44 10.03 -7.22
N GLN A 395 22.70 10.25 -6.13
CA GLN A 395 22.15 11.56 -5.80
C GLN A 395 23.03 12.20 -4.74
N GLY A 396 23.32 13.48 -4.92
CA GLY A 396 24.11 14.26 -4.00
C GLY A 396 23.74 15.73 -4.05
N GLY A 397 24.45 16.50 -3.25
CA GLY A 397 24.47 17.94 -3.30
C GLY A 397 25.69 18.46 -4.03
N TYR A 398 25.64 19.68 -4.51
CA TYR A 398 26.82 20.45 -4.87
C TYR A 398 26.82 21.75 -4.07
N VAL A 399 28.02 22.25 -3.77
CA VAL A 399 28.21 23.49 -3.00
C VAL A 399 29.42 24.22 -3.57
N LEU A 400 29.30 25.54 -3.72
CA LEU A 400 30.43 26.40 -4.02
C LEU A 400 31.06 26.87 -2.71
N LEU A 401 32.14 26.20 -2.29
CA LEU A 401 32.92 26.61 -1.13
C LEU A 401 33.95 27.68 -1.52
N PRO A 402 34.48 28.46 -0.56
CA PRO A 402 35.58 29.40 -0.81
C PRO A 402 36.84 28.74 -1.39
N SER A 403 37.04 27.45 -1.10
CA SER A 403 38.13 26.61 -1.63
C SER A 403 37.89 26.11 -3.07
N GLY A 404 36.70 26.36 -3.63
CA GLY A 404 36.28 25.89 -4.94
C GLY A 404 34.98 25.06 -4.90
N PRO A 405 34.41 24.77 -6.08
CA PRO A 405 33.18 24.00 -6.19
C PRO A 405 33.41 22.54 -5.86
N VAL A 406 32.52 22.00 -5.03
CA VAL A 406 32.57 20.62 -4.58
C VAL A 406 31.23 19.93 -4.78
N LEU A 407 31.31 18.63 -5.03
CA LEU A 407 30.18 17.71 -5.09
C LEU A 407 30.19 16.87 -3.82
N ALA A 408 29.11 16.91 -3.05
CA ALA A 408 28.91 16.07 -1.88
C ALA A 408 27.89 14.97 -2.20
N LEU A 409 28.34 13.72 -2.34
CA LEU A 409 27.46 12.60 -2.64
C LEU A 409 26.91 11.99 -1.34
N THR A 410 25.59 11.75 -1.28
CA THR A 410 24.93 11.14 -0.10
C THR A 410 25.17 9.63 0.01
N SER A 411 25.48 8.96 -1.10
CA SER A 411 25.73 7.53 -1.16
C SER A 411 27.16 7.24 -0.73
N GLY A 412 27.35 6.77 0.51
CA GLY A 412 28.66 6.46 1.12
C GLY A 412 29.47 5.32 0.47
N THR A 413 29.25 5.01 -0.81
CA THR A 413 29.80 3.81 -1.47
C THR A 413 30.17 3.99 -2.94
N LEU A 414 29.94 5.17 -3.53
CA LEU A 414 30.24 5.43 -4.94
C LEU A 414 31.32 6.50 -5.03
N ASP A 415 32.58 6.05 -5.09
CA ASP A 415 33.67 6.90 -5.56
C ASP A 415 33.38 7.23 -7.02
N ALA A 416 32.92 8.45 -7.30
CA ALA A 416 32.74 8.90 -8.67
C ALA A 416 34.12 8.95 -9.36
N PRO A 417 34.37 8.11 -10.39
CA PRO A 417 35.65 8.13 -11.10
C PRO A 417 35.93 9.52 -11.68
N LEU A 418 37.20 9.89 -11.81
CA LEU A 418 37.60 11.10 -12.53
C LEU A 418 37.00 11.09 -13.94
N GLY A 419 36.43 12.22 -14.36
CA GLY A 419 35.75 12.38 -15.64
C GLY A 419 34.28 11.93 -15.65
N THR A 420 33.71 11.53 -14.52
CA THR A 420 32.27 11.22 -14.41
C THR A 420 31.46 12.48 -14.65
N GLU A 421 30.49 12.40 -15.57
CA GLU A 421 29.56 13.48 -15.85
C GLU A 421 28.44 13.50 -14.81
N VAL A 422 28.23 14.68 -14.22
CA VAL A 422 27.26 14.91 -13.17
C VAL A 422 26.32 16.00 -13.63
N THR A 423 25.04 15.67 -13.72
CA THR A 423 24.02 16.65 -14.08
C THR A 423 23.63 17.42 -12.83
N VAL A 424 23.79 18.74 -12.89
CA VAL A 424 23.50 19.68 -11.81
C VAL A 424 22.08 20.21 -11.99
N ARG A 425 21.27 20.18 -10.93
CA ARG A 425 19.84 20.53 -10.95
C ARG A 425 19.49 21.47 -9.80
N THR A 426 18.38 22.21 -9.95
CA THR A 426 17.89 23.07 -8.85
C THR A 426 17.44 22.23 -7.64
N PRO A 427 17.64 22.73 -6.41
CA PRO A 427 17.22 22.03 -5.21
C PRO A 427 15.69 21.93 -5.12
N GLY A 428 15.14 20.73 -4.88
CA GLY A 428 13.71 20.50 -4.73
C GLY A 428 13.32 19.10 -4.25
N LEU A 429 12.04 18.91 -3.87
CA LEU A 429 11.48 17.59 -3.52
C LEU A 429 11.52 16.61 -4.70
N LEU A 430 11.30 17.11 -5.91
CA LEU A 430 11.48 16.37 -7.16
C LEU A 430 12.68 16.96 -7.93
N PRO A 431 13.39 16.16 -8.76
CA PRO A 431 14.50 16.65 -9.55
C PRO A 431 14.11 17.89 -10.37
N GLY A 432 14.72 19.03 -10.06
CA GLY A 432 14.41 20.31 -10.69
C GLY A 432 14.96 20.45 -12.10
N GLU A 433 14.95 21.68 -12.61
CA GLU A 433 15.50 22.01 -13.92
C GLU A 433 17.00 21.69 -13.98
N ALA A 434 17.45 21.07 -15.06
CA ALA A 434 18.87 20.84 -15.29
C ALA A 434 19.55 22.17 -15.61
N ARG A 435 20.59 22.52 -14.85
CA ARG A 435 21.28 23.80 -14.97
C ARG A 435 22.67 23.68 -15.61
N GLY A 436 23.19 22.46 -15.72
CA GLY A 436 24.47 22.20 -16.39
C GLY A 436 24.95 20.78 -16.15
N ILE A 437 26.06 20.43 -16.81
CA ILE A 437 26.80 19.18 -16.58
C ILE A 437 28.18 19.59 -16.07
N VAL A 438 28.60 19.03 -14.93
CA VAL A 438 29.93 19.20 -14.36
C VAL A 438 30.68 17.87 -14.40
N GLN A 439 32.00 17.91 -14.50
CA GLN A 439 32.83 16.71 -14.44
C GLN A 439 33.62 16.64 -13.13
N VAL A 440 33.78 15.43 -12.61
CA VAL A 440 34.62 15.17 -11.43
C VAL A 440 36.09 15.28 -11.81
N THR A 441 36.80 16.24 -11.21
CA THR A 441 38.20 16.59 -11.53
C THR A 441 39.19 16.17 -10.45
N GLY A 442 38.71 15.88 -9.22
CA GLY A 442 39.56 15.54 -8.09
C GLY A 442 38.95 14.49 -7.16
N GLY A 443 39.81 13.84 -6.38
CA GLY A 443 39.43 12.82 -5.41
C GLY A 443 38.74 13.38 -4.16
N PRO A 444 38.13 12.51 -3.35
CA PRO A 444 37.33 12.91 -2.20
C PRO A 444 38.18 13.52 -1.07
N THR A 445 37.78 14.70 -0.62
CA THR A 445 38.30 15.37 0.59
C THR A 445 37.19 15.48 1.64
N ASN A 446 37.55 15.55 2.91
CA ASN A 446 36.56 15.81 3.96
C ASN A 446 36.21 17.30 3.93
N CYS A 447 34.92 17.60 3.86
CA CYS A 447 34.38 18.93 3.78
C CYS A 447 33.19 19.08 4.73
N GLU A 448 32.92 20.31 5.12
CA GLU A 448 31.72 20.68 5.83
C GLU A 448 30.78 21.37 4.85
N ILE A 449 29.56 20.86 4.72
CA ILE A 449 28.57 21.35 3.78
C ILE A 449 27.26 21.68 4.49
N PRO A 450 26.49 22.67 4.02
CA PRO A 450 25.18 22.98 4.59
C PRO A 450 24.18 21.85 4.31
N LEU A 451 23.22 21.68 5.23
CA LEU A 451 22.21 20.62 5.18
C LEU A 451 21.33 20.68 3.92
N ASP A 452 21.04 21.89 3.44
CA ASP A 452 20.22 22.19 2.26
C ASP A 452 20.84 21.69 0.93
N ALA A 453 22.14 21.38 0.93
CA ALA A 453 22.83 20.78 -0.21
C ALA A 453 22.42 19.31 -0.40
N LEU A 454 22.15 18.56 0.67
CA LEU A 454 21.87 17.12 0.59
C LEU A 454 20.41 16.75 0.80
N VAL A 455 19.66 17.60 1.50
CA VAL A 455 18.25 17.36 1.82
C VAL A 455 17.45 18.54 1.29
N PRO A 456 16.28 18.34 0.65
CA PRO A 456 15.47 19.43 0.10
C PRO A 456 14.77 20.22 1.19
N VAL A 457 15.57 20.86 2.03
CA VAL A 457 15.21 21.68 3.18
C VAL A 457 15.81 23.06 2.97
N HIS A 458 15.01 24.11 3.11
CA HIS A 458 15.59 25.43 3.34
C HIS A 458 15.86 25.55 4.83
N ASP A 459 17.13 25.67 5.19
CA ASP A 459 17.54 25.81 6.57
C ASP A 459 17.66 27.29 6.94
N GLU A 460 17.14 27.65 8.11
CA GLU A 460 17.29 29.00 8.69
C GLU A 460 18.37 29.01 9.80
N GLN A 461 18.91 27.85 10.18
CA GLN A 461 19.85 27.69 11.31
C GLN A 461 21.30 27.38 10.88
N ASP A 462 21.62 27.44 9.59
CA ASP A 462 22.95 27.15 9.02
C ASP A 462 23.57 25.83 9.55
N LEU A 463 22.76 24.77 9.68
CA LEU A 463 23.22 23.45 10.08
C LEU A 463 24.14 22.87 9.00
N THR A 464 25.30 22.42 9.44
CA THR A 464 26.29 21.78 8.59
C THR A 464 26.39 20.29 8.87
N LEU A 465 26.83 19.55 7.84
CA LEU A 465 27.12 18.13 7.88
C LEU A 465 28.53 17.88 7.36
N ASN A 466 29.25 16.98 8.03
CA ASN A 466 30.51 16.46 7.50
C ASN A 466 30.22 15.49 6.35
N ALA A 467 30.81 15.74 5.19
CA ALA A 467 30.66 14.91 4.01
C ALA A 467 32.02 14.65 3.33
N ARG A 468 32.04 13.65 2.43
CA ARG A 468 33.13 13.49 1.45
C ARG A 468 32.76 14.31 0.21
N CYS A 469 33.65 15.20 -0.18
CA CYS A 469 33.49 16.12 -1.30
C CYS A 469 34.46 15.79 -2.42
N TRP A 470 33.96 15.67 -3.65
CA TRP A 470 34.75 15.58 -4.86
C TRP A 470 34.92 16.95 -5.49
N ALA A 471 36.13 17.26 -5.96
CA ALA A 471 36.35 18.48 -6.71
C ALA A 471 35.70 18.35 -8.09
N VAL A 472 35.03 19.41 -8.54
CA VAL A 472 34.37 19.47 -9.86
C VAL A 472 34.83 20.71 -10.62
N ASP A 473 34.69 20.69 -11.94
CA ASP A 473 34.99 21.86 -12.76
C ASP A 473 34.04 23.04 -12.43
N ALA A 474 34.64 24.20 -12.18
CA ALA A 474 33.95 25.43 -11.80
C ALA A 474 33.21 26.11 -12.95
N ALA A 475 33.62 25.85 -14.20
CA ALA A 475 33.16 26.61 -15.36
C ALA A 475 31.65 26.46 -15.67
N ALA A 476 30.98 25.47 -15.07
CA ALA A 476 29.57 25.16 -15.31
C ALA A 476 28.65 25.22 -14.06
N MET A 477 29.15 25.74 -12.93
CA MET A 477 28.37 25.83 -11.68
C MET A 477 27.43 27.06 -11.70
N PRO A 478 26.10 26.87 -11.67
CA PRO A 478 25.14 27.96 -11.91
C PRO A 478 24.71 28.70 -10.63
N THR A 479 24.87 28.09 -9.44
CA THR A 479 24.45 28.66 -8.14
C THR A 479 25.38 28.20 -7.00
N THR A 480 25.17 28.72 -5.79
CA THR A 480 25.98 28.43 -4.59
C THR A 480 25.73 27.03 -4.01
N SER A 481 24.55 26.44 -4.19
CA SER A 481 24.23 25.08 -3.74
C SER A 481 23.03 24.49 -4.50
N GLY A 482 22.93 23.16 -4.56
CA GLY A 482 21.76 22.47 -5.12
C GLY A 482 21.96 20.95 -5.24
N PHE A 483 21.08 20.28 -6.00
CA PHE A 483 21.18 18.83 -6.21
C PHE A 483 22.02 18.46 -7.42
N ALA A 484 22.70 17.33 -7.31
CA ALA A 484 23.49 16.73 -8.35
C ALA A 484 23.08 15.26 -8.52
N VAL A 485 22.92 14.85 -9.77
CA VAL A 485 22.67 13.46 -10.14
C VAL A 485 23.83 12.99 -11.01
N ALA A 486 24.62 12.06 -10.49
CA ALA A 486 25.68 11.41 -11.23
C ALA A 486 25.12 10.13 -11.87
N ASP A 487 25.27 10.00 -13.19
CA ASP A 487 25.01 8.74 -13.89
C ASP A 487 26.24 7.84 -13.73
N LEU A 488 26.06 6.70 -13.08
CA LEU A 488 27.12 5.75 -12.78
C LEU A 488 27.04 4.51 -13.69
N GLY A 489 26.24 4.60 -14.76
CA GLY A 489 26.03 3.52 -15.71
C GLY A 489 25.07 2.46 -15.19
N HIS A 490 25.20 1.22 -15.67
CA HIS A 490 24.31 0.12 -15.33
C HIS A 490 25.07 -0.97 -14.57
N GLN A 491 24.56 -1.41 -13.42
CA GLN A 491 25.07 -2.59 -12.74
C GLN A 491 23.93 -3.49 -12.28
N SER A 492 24.17 -4.80 -12.27
CA SER A 492 23.24 -5.75 -11.66
C SER A 492 23.30 -5.64 -10.14
N LEU A 493 22.24 -6.10 -9.47
CA LEU A 493 22.15 -6.13 -8.01
C LEU A 493 23.30 -6.94 -7.39
N VAL A 494 23.71 -8.03 -8.06
CA VAL A 494 24.87 -8.84 -7.69
C VAL A 494 26.17 -8.05 -7.82
N ALA A 495 26.36 -7.33 -8.93
CA ALA A 495 27.54 -6.50 -9.13
C ALA A 495 27.62 -5.36 -8.10
N GLN A 496 26.49 -4.74 -7.76
CA GLN A 496 26.42 -3.70 -6.73
C GLN A 496 26.81 -4.24 -5.35
N VAL A 497 26.32 -5.44 -4.97
CA VAL A 497 26.73 -6.10 -3.73
C VAL A 497 28.21 -6.49 -3.75
N LEU A 498 28.72 -7.05 -4.86
CA LEU A 498 30.13 -7.42 -4.97
C LEU A 498 31.04 -6.19 -4.92
N HIS A 499 30.67 -5.09 -5.56
CA HIS A 499 31.41 -3.83 -5.49
C HIS A 499 31.44 -3.25 -4.06
N LEU A 500 30.34 -3.37 -3.32
CA LEU A 500 30.28 -3.01 -1.89
C LEU A 500 31.20 -3.89 -1.03
N LEU A 501 31.47 -5.13 -1.47
CA LEU A 501 32.39 -6.05 -0.80
C LEU A 501 33.85 -5.84 -1.23
N ASP A 502 34.12 -5.46 -2.48
CA ASP A 502 35.48 -5.23 -2.98
C ASP A 502 36.07 -3.91 -2.48
N GLY A 503 35.24 -2.89 -2.25
CA GLY A 503 35.63 -1.66 -1.52
C GLY A 503 36.08 -1.90 -0.07
N VAL A 504 36.11 -3.15 0.40
CA VAL A 504 36.59 -3.59 1.73
C VAL A 504 38.07 -4.06 1.67
N ARG A 505 38.65 -4.28 0.48
CA ARG A 505 40.06 -4.71 0.34
C ARG A 505 41.06 -3.57 0.10
N GLY A 506 40.57 -2.35 -0.15
CA GLY A 506 41.37 -1.13 -0.38
C GLY A 506 41.60 -0.32 0.88
#